data_AF-A0A8S3YE33-F1
#
_entry.id   AF-A0A8S3YE33-F1
#
_cell.length_a   1.000
_cell.length_b   1.000
_cell.length_c   1.000
_cell.angle_alpha   90.00
_cell.angle_beta   90.00
_cell.angle_gamma   90.00
#
_symmetry.space_group_name_H-M   'P 1'
#
loop_
_entity.id
_entity.type
_entity.pdbx_description
1 polymer ?
#
loop_
_entity_poly.entity_id
_entity_poly.type
_entity_poly.pdbx_seq_one_letter_code
_entity_poly.pdbx_strand_id
1 'polypeptide(L)'
;MTAILSVALIPVGVRGMKILDRQKFLRNVLVPILKVPGEKVSKITPICKHYLLKLENFKPVQSLHDDIEGSNRKCIHLNPEKINQWIDITEDDRQSLIKYGVTEENFDSKEIQLTYENFKYDAIFKTVLPENEEIVRGFSQIGHIIHLNLRDHLLDYKSLIGQVLVDKFKTCRTVVNKKNTIDNTYRNFSMEVIAGEEDFVVTVKENLCNFQFDFSKVYWNPRLCTEHERILKLLKPGDVLFDVFCGVGPFTIPAAKRKCNVFANDLNPDSFTWLNHNAKQNKVNMSLFKSYNLDGKDFICTVFKDYIVKLCQGKEELNENATIHITMNLPAMAVEFLKHFNGLINDKSLVDKYNFEIIVYVYCFAVGDDPFKVAEQLVMENIGDISGSNLSVFQDMYKREDIGKELKVLYIRTKDPFKEIENFVKQIETHYGINLIVTEGVLKEALQTITENDKNLKACLMGTRRTDPYSENLKFMQHTDPGWPRILRVSPLLNWTYHQIWSYILHRQVPYCSLYDKGYTSIGSTANTWPNESLAYIENGRVHYRPAWLLPDGSLERAGRDQRHSDGHTTHAVKTVQENNIIHEHKTIQVNKTTRPAEQNECHMDQLNSV
;
A
#
# COMPACT_ATOMS: atom_id res chain seq x y z
N MET A 1 -2.64 26.64 37.12
CA MET A 1 -1.42 26.52 36.30
C MET A 1 -1.80 26.81 34.86
N THR A 2 -1.04 27.69 34.19
CA THR A 2 -1.28 28.18 32.84
C THR A 2 -1.11 27.05 31.82
N ALA A 3 -2.09 26.87 30.93
CA ALA A 3 -2.00 25.93 29.81
C ALA A 3 -0.74 26.22 28.99
N ILE A 4 0.03 25.18 28.68
CA ILE A 4 1.16 25.26 27.74
C ILE A 4 0.55 25.50 26.35
N LEU A 5 0.90 26.62 25.72
CA LEU A 5 0.51 26.91 24.33
C LEU A 5 0.90 25.72 23.44
N SER A 6 -0.03 25.23 22.60
CA SER A 6 0.19 24.06 21.76
C SER A 6 1.43 24.24 20.87
N VAL A 7 2.51 23.55 21.17
CA VAL A 7 3.74 23.63 20.39
C VAL A 7 3.65 22.63 19.25
N ALA A 8 3.55 23.12 18.02
CA ALA A 8 3.53 22.28 16.84
C ALA A 8 4.85 21.50 16.72
N LEU A 9 4.81 20.16 16.77
CA LEU A 9 5.99 19.30 16.63
C LEU A 9 6.58 19.30 15.20
N ILE A 10 5.91 19.92 14.24
CA ILE A 10 6.36 20.05 12.85
C ILE A 10 7.43 21.16 12.67
N PRO A 11 8.41 20.98 11.77
CA PRO A 11 9.31 22.04 11.34
C PRO A 11 8.57 23.29 10.83
N VAL A 12 9.05 24.48 11.19
CA VAL A 12 8.47 25.79 10.80
C VAL A 12 9.51 26.61 10.04
N GLY A 13 9.09 27.42 9.08
CA GLY A 13 10.00 28.30 8.31
C GLY A 13 10.86 27.57 7.27
N VAL A 14 10.56 26.30 6.98
CA VAL A 14 11.29 25.46 6.00
C VAL A 14 10.56 25.31 4.66
N ARG A 15 9.39 25.93 4.51
CA ARG A 15 8.54 25.82 3.32
C ARG A 15 9.21 26.42 2.08
N GLY A 16 9.10 25.73 0.95
CA GLY A 16 9.66 26.15 -0.34
C GLY A 16 11.19 26.01 -0.44
N MET A 17 11.84 25.38 0.55
CA MET A 17 13.28 25.13 0.51
C MET A 17 13.62 24.20 -0.65
N LYS A 18 14.51 24.63 -1.55
CA LYS A 18 14.99 23.82 -2.70
C LYS A 18 16.32 23.11 -2.44
N ILE A 19 17.14 23.68 -1.55
CA ILE A 19 18.44 23.14 -1.13
C ILE A 19 18.34 22.83 0.36
N LEU A 20 18.65 21.59 0.76
CA LEU A 20 18.49 21.15 2.14
C LEU A 20 19.43 21.92 3.07
N ASP A 21 18.84 22.71 3.97
CA ASP A 21 19.51 23.36 5.08
C ASP A 21 19.04 22.75 6.41
N ARG A 22 19.89 21.89 6.97
CA ARG A 22 19.59 21.16 8.21
C ARG A 22 19.49 22.08 9.43
N GLN A 23 20.14 23.24 9.41
CA GLN A 23 20.13 24.18 10.53
C GLN A 23 18.76 24.84 10.70
N LYS A 24 17.98 24.98 9.62
CA LYS A 24 16.61 25.52 9.68
C LYS A 24 15.61 24.60 10.40
N PHE A 25 15.99 23.37 10.71
CA PHE A 25 15.21 22.46 11.55
C PHE A 25 15.53 22.59 13.04
N LEU A 26 16.59 23.33 13.39
CA LEU A 26 16.97 23.57 14.78
C LEU A 26 15.93 24.45 15.46
N ARG A 27 15.38 23.95 16.57
CA ARG A 27 14.49 24.74 17.41
C ARG A 27 14.39 24.18 18.82
N ASN A 28 14.16 25.08 19.76
CA ASN A 28 13.85 24.71 21.12
C ASN A 28 12.32 24.64 21.26
N VAL A 29 11.83 23.54 21.82
CA VAL A 29 10.41 23.33 22.08
C VAL A 29 10.22 22.92 23.52
N LEU A 30 9.23 23.52 24.16
CA LEU A 30 8.81 23.14 25.50
C LEU A 30 7.89 21.92 25.37
N VAL A 31 8.25 20.81 26.02
CA VAL A 31 7.46 19.58 26.01
C VAL A 31 7.09 19.15 27.43
N PRO A 32 5.92 18.52 27.63
CA PRO A 32 5.52 18.03 28.93
C PRO A 32 6.39 16.84 29.33
N ILE A 33 6.73 16.78 30.61
CA ILE A 33 7.51 15.70 31.21
C ILE A 33 6.85 15.20 32.50
N LEU A 34 7.10 13.94 32.83
CA LEU A 34 6.87 13.40 34.17
C LEU A 34 8.20 13.13 34.86
N LYS A 35 8.42 13.77 36.01
CA LYS A 35 9.58 13.52 36.88
C LYS A 35 9.31 12.32 37.76
N VAL A 36 9.99 11.21 37.50
CA VAL A 36 9.74 9.91 38.16
C VAL A 36 10.95 9.39 38.93
N PRO A 37 10.75 8.60 39.99
CA PRO A 37 11.84 7.90 40.66
C PRO A 37 12.48 6.86 39.72
N GLY A 38 13.81 6.84 39.65
CA GLY A 38 14.56 6.01 38.71
C GLY A 38 14.38 4.52 38.96
N GLU A 39 14.22 4.10 40.21
CA GLU A 39 13.94 2.71 40.59
C GLU A 39 12.54 2.22 40.19
N LYS A 40 11.61 3.14 39.91
CA LYS A 40 10.24 2.83 39.48
C LYS A 40 10.00 3.03 37.98
N VAL A 41 10.99 3.56 37.25
CA VAL A 41 10.85 3.94 35.83
C VAL A 41 10.40 2.77 34.93
N SER A 42 10.85 1.54 35.23
CA SER A 42 10.49 0.35 34.46
C SER A 42 9.02 -0.05 34.62
N LYS A 43 8.40 0.29 35.76
CA LYS A 43 6.97 0.06 36.03
C LYS A 43 6.10 1.19 35.50
N ILE A 44 6.63 2.42 35.50
CA ILE A 44 5.90 3.62 35.06
C ILE A 44 5.89 3.76 33.53
N THR A 45 7.00 3.47 32.85
CA THR A 45 7.13 3.63 31.39
C THR A 45 6.04 2.89 30.58
N PRO A 46 5.63 1.66 30.93
CA PRO A 46 4.52 0.97 30.26
C PRO A 46 3.18 1.71 30.34
N ILE A 47 2.90 2.39 31.48
CA ILE A 47 1.69 3.20 31.67
C ILE A 47 1.75 4.41 30.72
N CYS A 48 2.91 5.07 30.64
CA CYS A 48 3.09 6.25 29.78
C CYS A 48 3.23 5.94 28.29
N LYS A 49 3.24 4.66 27.87
CA LYS A 49 3.63 4.22 26.51
C LYS A 49 2.86 4.91 25.37
N HIS A 50 1.59 5.24 25.61
CA HIS A 50 0.70 5.87 24.62
C HIS A 50 0.89 7.39 24.51
N TYR A 51 1.47 7.99 25.55
CA TYR A 51 1.71 9.42 25.68
C TYR A 51 3.15 9.81 25.35
N LEU A 52 4.09 8.86 25.21
CA LEU A 52 5.50 9.17 24.95
C LEU A 52 5.69 10.06 23.71
N LEU A 53 6.60 11.03 23.83
CA LEU A 53 7.11 11.80 22.70
C LEU A 53 7.95 10.88 21.80
N LYS A 54 7.45 10.60 20.59
CA LYS A 54 8.13 9.71 19.63
C LYS A 54 8.75 10.53 18.52
N LEU A 55 10.07 10.60 18.52
CA LEU A 55 10.88 11.28 17.51
C LEU A 55 12.03 10.37 17.08
N GLU A 56 12.56 10.58 15.87
CA GLU A 56 13.76 9.87 15.43
C GLU A 56 14.96 10.29 16.30
N ASN A 57 15.87 9.34 16.56
CA ASN A 57 17.09 9.59 17.35
C ASN A 57 16.86 10.23 18.74
N PHE A 58 15.66 10.14 19.31
CA PHE A 58 15.32 10.71 20.62
C PHE A 58 14.90 9.60 21.60
N LYS A 59 15.49 9.60 22.79
CA LYS A 59 15.09 8.71 23.88
C LYS A 59 14.06 9.42 24.76
N PRO A 60 12.80 8.93 24.85
CA PRO A 60 11.75 9.60 25.62
C PRO A 60 12.00 9.60 27.13
N VAL A 61 12.72 8.58 27.62
CA VAL A 61 13.10 8.45 29.04
C VAL A 61 14.56 8.84 29.20
N GLN A 62 14.83 9.85 30.03
CA GLN A 62 16.17 10.41 30.22
C GLN A 62 16.47 10.60 31.70
N SER A 63 17.76 10.68 32.05
CA SER A 63 18.20 11.09 33.38
C SER A 63 17.82 12.54 33.64
N LEU A 64 17.29 12.80 34.83
CA LEU A 64 17.06 14.16 35.31
C LEU A 64 18.29 14.56 36.12
N HIS A 65 19.11 15.45 35.57
CA HIS A 65 20.27 16.03 36.26
C HIS A 65 19.79 17.27 36.99
N ASP A 66 19.32 17.09 38.23
CA ASP A 66 19.06 18.20 39.14
C ASP A 66 20.33 18.48 39.95
N ASP A 67 20.51 19.70 40.47
CA ASP A 67 21.68 20.15 41.27
C ASP A 67 21.86 19.40 42.63
N ILE A 68 21.14 18.28 42.83
CA ILE A 68 21.17 17.44 44.03
C ILE A 68 21.99 16.18 43.71
N GLU A 69 23.25 16.17 44.12
CA GLU A 69 24.13 15.00 44.05
C GLU A 69 23.46 13.77 44.71
N GLY A 70 23.32 12.67 43.96
CA GLY A 70 22.82 11.39 44.45
C GLY A 70 21.34 11.06 44.18
N SER A 71 20.55 11.99 43.62
CA SER A 71 19.15 11.75 43.25
C SER A 71 19.02 10.93 41.95
N ASN A 72 18.64 9.64 42.04
CA ASN A 72 18.35 8.79 40.87
C ASN A 72 16.97 9.09 40.29
N ARG A 73 16.76 10.28 39.72
CA ARG A 73 15.50 10.66 39.08
C ARG A 73 15.58 10.58 37.56
N LYS A 74 14.43 10.27 36.94
CA LYS A 74 14.26 10.21 35.49
C LYS A 74 13.16 11.18 35.07
N CYS A 75 13.22 11.63 33.83
CA CYS A 75 12.10 12.32 33.19
C CYS A 75 11.57 11.49 32.01
N ILE A 76 10.25 11.43 31.89
CA ILE A 76 9.55 10.82 30.77
C ILE A 76 8.95 11.95 29.94
N HIS A 77 9.42 12.14 28.71
CA HIS A 77 8.91 13.15 27.79
C HIS A 77 7.62 12.67 27.14
N LEU A 78 6.58 13.49 27.24
CA LEU A 78 5.25 13.24 26.72
C LEU A 78 5.02 14.03 25.43
N ASN A 79 4.13 13.53 24.60
CA ASN A 79 3.77 14.16 23.35
C ASN A 79 2.84 15.37 23.64
N PRO A 80 3.27 16.62 23.35
CA PRO A 80 2.46 17.83 23.57
C PRO A 80 1.15 17.85 22.77
N GLU A 81 1.05 17.13 21.65
CA GLU A 81 -0.20 17.03 20.90
C GLU A 81 -1.25 16.14 21.59
N LYS A 82 -0.83 15.36 22.60
CA LYS A 82 -1.70 14.47 23.36
C LYS A 82 -1.92 14.91 24.80
N ILE A 83 -0.85 15.41 25.42
CA ILE A 83 -0.80 15.78 26.84
C ILE A 83 -0.25 17.19 26.91
N ASN A 84 -1.02 18.15 27.39
CA ASN A 84 -0.59 19.51 27.72
C ASN A 84 -0.66 19.79 29.23
N GLN A 85 -1.45 19.02 29.96
CA GLN A 85 -1.68 19.14 31.40
C GLN A 85 -1.90 17.76 32.02
N TRP A 86 -1.72 17.66 33.34
CA TRP A 86 -1.86 16.40 34.08
C TRP A 86 -3.21 15.70 33.84
N ILE A 87 -4.29 16.48 33.69
CA ILE A 87 -5.64 15.95 33.49
C ILE A 87 -5.86 15.31 32.09
N ASP A 88 -4.93 15.50 31.15
CA ASP A 88 -5.02 14.87 29.82
C ASP A 88 -4.58 13.40 29.83
N ILE A 89 -3.83 12.96 30.86
CA ILE A 89 -3.52 11.55 31.09
C ILE A 89 -4.80 10.87 31.59
N THR A 90 -5.23 9.72 31.05
CA THR A 90 -6.50 9.09 31.47
C THR A 90 -6.57 8.84 32.99
N GLU A 91 -7.78 8.85 33.56
CA GLU A 91 -7.97 8.65 35.01
C GLU A 91 -7.38 7.31 35.49
N ASP A 92 -7.58 6.22 34.76
CA ASP A 92 -7.01 4.91 35.10
C ASP A 92 -5.48 4.91 35.12
N ASP A 93 -4.86 5.62 34.15
CA ASP A 93 -3.41 5.77 34.10
C ASP A 93 -2.91 6.68 35.22
N ARG A 94 -3.60 7.79 35.54
CA ARG A 94 -3.28 8.65 36.70
C ARG A 94 -3.33 7.85 38.00
N GLN A 95 -4.37 7.06 38.23
CA GLN A 95 -4.49 6.20 39.42
C GLN A 95 -3.35 5.18 39.48
N SER A 96 -2.93 4.64 38.34
CA SER A 96 -1.79 3.74 38.26
C SER A 96 -0.46 4.44 38.52
N LEU A 97 -0.29 5.68 38.07
CA LEU A 97 0.88 6.53 38.33
C LEU A 97 0.97 6.90 39.82
N ILE A 98 -0.15 7.25 40.46
CA ILE A 98 -0.24 7.61 41.88
C ILE A 98 0.23 6.45 42.77
N LYS A 99 -0.08 5.19 42.42
CA LYS A 99 0.43 3.99 43.13
C LYS A 99 1.96 3.92 43.17
N TYR A 100 2.64 4.57 42.24
CA TYR A 100 4.11 4.64 42.20
C TYR A 100 4.66 5.96 42.75
N GLY A 101 3.80 6.84 43.28
CA GLY A 101 4.18 8.14 43.84
C GLY A 101 4.40 9.22 42.79
N VAL A 102 3.70 9.13 41.65
CA VAL A 102 3.69 10.18 40.62
C VAL A 102 2.33 10.86 40.65
N THR A 103 2.31 12.13 41.03
CA THR A 103 1.11 12.99 41.14
C THR A 103 1.22 14.17 40.18
N GLU A 104 0.26 15.09 40.21
CA GLU A 104 0.30 16.34 39.45
C GLU A 104 1.57 17.15 39.72
N GLU A 105 2.13 17.10 40.93
CA GLU A 105 3.37 17.81 41.29
C GLU A 105 4.61 17.29 40.54
N ASN A 106 4.51 16.08 39.98
CA ASN A 106 5.57 15.49 39.15
C ASN A 106 5.45 15.88 37.67
N PHE A 107 4.33 16.49 37.27
CA PHE A 107 4.11 16.99 35.92
C PHE A 107 4.78 18.35 35.78
N ASP A 108 5.65 18.46 34.79
CA ASP A 108 6.39 19.69 34.52
C ASP A 108 6.61 19.83 33.01
N SER A 109 7.27 20.89 32.60
CA SER A 109 7.72 21.12 31.25
C SER A 109 9.22 21.14 31.17
N LYS A 110 9.77 20.68 30.06
CA LYS A 110 11.21 20.76 29.78
C LYS A 110 11.45 21.21 28.36
N GLU A 111 12.36 22.16 28.21
CA GLU A 111 12.83 22.56 26.90
C GLU A 111 13.70 21.44 26.31
N ILE A 112 13.37 21.02 25.09
CA ILE A 112 14.21 20.13 24.29
C ILE A 112 14.59 20.81 23.00
N GLN A 113 15.77 20.47 22.50
CA GLN A 113 16.23 20.92 21.20
C GLN A 113 15.88 19.87 20.14
N LEU A 114 15.04 20.25 19.19
CA LEU A 114 14.76 19.48 17.99
C LEU A 114 15.71 19.90 16.88
N THR A 115 16.21 18.92 16.15
CA THR A 115 17.09 19.07 14.99
C THR A 115 16.55 18.28 13.81
N TYR A 116 17.17 18.45 12.63
CA TYR A 116 16.87 17.65 11.45
C TYR A 116 16.83 16.13 11.73
N GLU A 117 17.70 15.64 12.62
CA GLU A 117 17.80 14.22 12.97
C GLU A 117 16.56 13.66 13.67
N ASN A 118 15.69 14.52 14.20
CA ASN A 118 14.50 14.11 14.93
C ASN A 118 13.27 13.87 14.05
N PHE A 119 13.35 14.22 12.77
CA PHE A 119 12.25 14.13 11.82
C PHE A 119 12.43 13.00 10.82
N LYS A 120 11.31 12.31 10.53
CA LYS A 120 11.21 11.36 9.43
C LYS A 120 11.12 12.09 8.10
N TYR A 121 11.49 11.38 7.01
CA TYR A 121 11.48 11.93 5.66
C TYR A 121 10.11 12.49 5.25
N ASP A 122 9.02 11.82 5.63
CA ASP A 122 7.65 12.22 5.29
C ASP A 122 7.22 13.51 5.99
N ALA A 123 7.62 13.68 7.26
CA ALA A 123 7.42 14.92 8.01
C ALA A 123 8.24 16.08 7.41
N ILE A 124 9.46 15.81 6.96
CA ILE A 124 10.31 16.79 6.27
C ILE A 124 9.66 17.20 4.94
N PHE A 125 9.26 16.25 4.10
CA PHE A 125 8.60 16.54 2.83
C PHE A 125 7.30 17.31 3.01
N LYS A 126 6.47 16.91 3.98
CA LYS A 126 5.21 17.60 4.29
C LYS A 126 5.39 19.04 4.74
N THR A 127 6.54 19.42 5.30
CA THR A 127 6.82 20.79 5.78
C THR A 127 7.65 21.62 4.82
N VAL A 128 8.48 20.99 4.01
CA VAL A 128 9.33 21.66 3.03
C VAL A 128 8.59 21.90 1.71
N LEU A 129 7.90 20.90 1.17
CA LEU A 129 7.28 21.00 -0.15
C LEU A 129 6.02 21.90 -0.13
N PRO A 130 5.60 22.51 -1.25
CA PRO A 130 4.40 23.36 -1.29
C PRO A 130 3.11 22.61 -0.87
N GLU A 131 2.20 23.30 -0.17
CA GLU A 131 0.97 22.69 0.40
C GLU A 131 -0.04 22.23 -0.65
N ASN A 132 -0.04 22.87 -1.82
CA ASN A 132 -0.96 22.59 -2.92
C ASN A 132 -0.43 21.52 -3.89
N GLU A 133 0.76 20.99 -3.64
CA GLU A 133 1.42 20.05 -4.53
C GLU A 133 1.34 18.64 -3.98
N GLU A 134 1.08 17.68 -4.87
CA GLU A 134 1.06 16.27 -4.52
C GLU A 134 2.47 15.85 -4.05
N ILE A 135 2.58 15.49 -2.77
CA ILE A 135 3.82 14.99 -2.14
C ILE A 135 4.29 13.72 -2.88
N VAL A 136 5.59 13.46 -2.89
CA VAL A 136 6.18 12.19 -3.36
C VAL A 136 5.41 10.99 -2.78
N ARG A 137 4.51 10.38 -3.57
CA ARG A 137 3.55 9.36 -3.09
C ARG A 137 4.16 7.97 -2.91
N GLY A 138 5.38 7.75 -3.39
CA GLY A 138 6.10 6.50 -3.20
C GLY A 138 7.40 6.45 -3.99
N PHE A 139 8.39 5.77 -3.42
CA PHE A 139 9.62 5.38 -4.07
C PHE A 139 9.77 3.86 -3.97
N SER A 140 10.68 3.28 -4.73
CA SER A 140 11.07 1.88 -4.55
C SER A 140 12.57 1.79 -4.35
N GLN A 141 12.99 0.87 -3.50
CA GLN A 141 14.38 0.65 -3.18
C GLN A 141 14.85 -0.68 -3.77
N ILE A 142 15.98 -0.66 -4.46
CA ILE A 142 16.65 -1.83 -5.04
C ILE A 142 18.10 -1.78 -4.55
N GLY A 143 18.46 -2.71 -3.66
CA GLY A 143 19.75 -2.67 -2.98
C GLY A 143 19.93 -1.35 -2.23
N HIS A 144 21.00 -0.62 -2.54
CA HIS A 144 21.29 0.71 -1.98
C HIS A 144 20.71 1.87 -2.78
N ILE A 145 20.01 1.60 -3.89
CA ILE A 145 19.44 2.63 -4.75
C ILE A 145 17.97 2.85 -4.39
N ILE A 146 17.58 4.08 -4.10
CA ILE A 146 16.17 4.49 -4.09
C ILE A 146 15.87 5.16 -5.43
N HIS A 147 14.81 4.73 -6.09
CA HIS A 147 14.37 5.34 -7.35
C HIS A 147 12.98 5.97 -7.25
N LEU A 148 12.84 7.11 -7.91
CA LEU A 148 11.65 7.96 -7.94
C LEU A 148 11.21 8.21 -9.38
N ASN A 149 9.94 8.57 -9.54
CA ASN A 149 9.40 9.18 -10.75
C ASN A 149 8.86 10.56 -10.34
N LEU A 150 9.73 11.57 -10.31
CA LEU A 150 9.34 12.92 -9.92
C LEU A 150 8.48 13.56 -11.02
N ARG A 151 7.38 14.19 -10.62
CA ARG A 151 6.57 15.03 -11.50
C ARG A 151 7.23 16.40 -11.70
N ASP A 152 6.85 17.09 -12.76
CA ASP A 152 7.46 18.37 -13.16
C ASP A 152 7.53 19.40 -12.04
N HIS A 153 6.45 19.54 -11.26
CA HIS A 153 6.40 20.49 -10.13
C HIS A 153 7.40 20.17 -9.00
N LEU A 154 7.85 18.91 -8.88
CA LEU A 154 8.82 18.47 -7.88
C LEU A 154 10.27 18.51 -8.39
N LEU A 155 10.51 18.74 -9.68
CA LEU A 155 11.86 18.70 -10.26
C LEU A 155 12.77 19.77 -9.64
N ASP A 156 12.22 20.93 -9.30
CA ASP A 156 12.94 22.01 -8.60
C ASP A 156 13.40 21.62 -7.19
N TYR A 157 12.79 20.60 -6.59
CA TYR A 157 13.08 20.08 -5.26
C TYR A 157 13.90 18.79 -5.29
N LYS A 158 14.28 18.28 -6.48
CA LYS A 158 14.88 16.95 -6.66
C LYS A 158 16.13 16.73 -5.79
N SER A 159 17.01 17.73 -5.68
CA SER A 159 18.24 17.64 -4.89
C SER A 159 17.94 17.54 -3.40
N LEU A 160 16.97 18.32 -2.90
CA LEU A 160 16.52 18.22 -1.51
C LEU A 160 15.85 16.86 -1.24
N ILE A 161 14.94 16.43 -2.11
CA ILE A 161 14.26 15.14 -1.99
C ILE A 161 15.28 14.00 -1.93
N GLY A 162 16.23 14.01 -2.88
CA GLY A 162 17.32 13.05 -2.92
C GLY A 162 18.14 13.05 -1.63
N GLN A 163 18.61 14.21 -1.19
CA GLN A 163 19.46 14.29 0.00
C GLN A 163 18.74 13.83 1.27
N VAL A 164 17.46 14.17 1.42
CA VAL A 164 16.66 13.72 2.57
C VAL A 164 16.52 12.19 2.56
N LEU A 165 16.33 11.56 1.39
CA LEU A 165 16.23 10.11 1.30
C LEU A 165 17.57 9.43 1.63
N VAL A 166 18.71 9.96 1.15
CA VAL A 166 20.03 9.45 1.54
C VAL A 166 20.23 9.56 3.05
N ASP A 167 19.92 10.71 3.65
CA ASP A 167 20.11 10.93 5.08
C ASP A 167 19.22 10.00 5.95
N LYS A 168 17.97 9.76 5.54
CA LYS A 168 16.97 9.07 6.36
C LYS A 168 16.92 7.56 6.15
N PHE A 169 17.43 7.05 5.04
CA PHE A 169 17.47 5.62 4.76
C PHE A 169 18.91 5.11 4.82
N LYS A 170 19.30 4.53 5.97
CA LYS A 170 20.68 4.05 6.21
C LYS A 170 21.21 3.04 5.18
N THR A 171 20.31 2.31 4.51
CA THR A 171 20.67 1.36 3.45
C THR A 171 20.82 2.02 2.09
N CYS A 172 20.38 3.27 1.92
CA CYS A 172 20.47 4.02 0.69
C CYS A 172 21.82 4.76 0.60
N ARG A 173 22.50 4.62 -0.54
CA ARG A 173 23.68 5.42 -0.89
C ARG A 173 23.46 6.29 -2.13
N THR A 174 22.47 5.96 -2.94
CA THR A 174 22.20 6.59 -4.23
C THR A 174 20.71 6.78 -4.40
N VAL A 175 20.30 7.98 -4.81
CA VAL A 175 18.90 8.28 -5.16
C VAL A 175 18.84 8.73 -6.60
N VAL A 176 17.94 8.12 -7.36
CA VAL A 176 17.77 8.39 -8.78
C VAL A 176 16.35 8.82 -9.12
N ASN A 177 16.22 9.70 -10.09
CA ASN A 177 14.96 9.98 -10.76
C ASN A 177 14.94 9.24 -12.11
N LYS A 178 13.93 8.39 -12.34
CA LYS A 178 13.73 7.75 -13.63
C LYS A 178 13.07 8.74 -14.58
N LYS A 179 13.68 8.93 -15.75
CA LYS A 179 13.08 9.68 -16.85
C LYS A 179 12.13 8.77 -17.61
N ASN A 180 11.09 9.36 -18.21
CA ASN A 180 10.04 8.62 -18.94
C ASN A 180 10.53 7.95 -20.25
N THR A 181 11.80 8.16 -20.64
CA THR A 181 12.37 7.51 -21.82
C THR A 181 12.91 6.13 -21.44
N ILE A 182 12.23 5.09 -21.94
CA ILE A 182 12.69 3.70 -21.88
C ILE A 182 13.44 3.43 -23.18
N ASP A 183 14.62 2.81 -23.10
CA ASP A 183 15.21 2.16 -24.26
C ASP A 183 14.36 0.92 -24.61
N ASN A 184 13.63 0.98 -25.73
CA ASN A 184 12.68 -0.06 -26.13
C ASN A 184 13.35 -1.42 -26.37
N THR A 185 14.64 -1.49 -26.70
CA THR A 185 15.30 -2.75 -27.02
C THR A 185 15.73 -3.51 -25.77
N TYR A 186 16.33 -2.83 -24.79
CA TYR A 186 16.85 -3.48 -23.56
C TYR A 186 16.04 -3.19 -22.29
N ARG A 187 14.99 -2.36 -22.40
CA ARG A 187 14.09 -1.96 -21.31
C ARG A 187 14.80 -1.27 -20.13
N ASN A 188 15.91 -0.60 -20.43
CA ASN A 188 16.66 0.18 -19.45
C ASN A 188 16.03 1.58 -19.32
N PHE A 189 15.95 2.09 -18.09
CA PHE A 189 15.45 3.44 -17.82
C PHE A 189 16.61 4.43 -17.81
N SER A 190 16.45 5.57 -18.48
CA SER A 190 17.37 6.69 -18.25
C SER A 190 17.20 7.18 -16.81
N MET A 191 18.27 7.09 -16.03
CA MET A 191 18.29 7.49 -14.62
C MET A 191 19.16 8.72 -14.43
N GLU A 192 18.64 9.70 -13.71
CA GLU A 192 19.39 10.86 -13.23
C GLU A 192 19.69 10.66 -11.75
N VAL A 193 20.97 10.66 -11.36
CA VAL A 193 21.35 10.70 -9.94
C VAL A 193 20.96 12.06 -9.38
N ILE A 194 20.08 12.07 -8.38
CA ILE A 194 19.62 13.31 -7.72
C ILE A 194 20.25 13.51 -6.34
N ALA A 195 20.83 12.46 -5.75
CA ALA A 195 21.68 12.54 -4.55
C ALA A 195 22.51 11.27 -4.35
N GLY A 196 23.60 11.39 -3.59
CA GLY A 196 24.47 10.27 -3.23
C GLY A 196 25.53 9.95 -4.28
N GLU A 197 26.08 8.74 -4.20
CA GLU A 197 27.15 8.26 -5.07
C GLU A 197 26.59 7.77 -6.42
N GLU A 198 27.32 8.00 -7.53
CA GLU A 198 26.99 7.46 -8.84
C GLU A 198 27.40 5.97 -8.93
N ASP A 199 26.73 5.13 -8.14
CA ASP A 199 26.93 3.68 -8.04
C ASP A 199 25.63 2.94 -8.40
N PHE A 200 25.56 2.40 -9.61
CA PHE A 200 24.41 1.65 -10.11
C PHE A 200 24.48 0.13 -9.86
N VAL A 201 25.58 -0.39 -9.31
CA VAL A 201 25.79 -1.82 -9.12
C VAL A 201 25.17 -2.27 -7.80
N VAL A 202 23.96 -2.80 -7.88
CA VAL A 202 23.17 -3.22 -6.70
C VAL A 202 23.37 -4.69 -6.40
N THR A 203 23.19 -5.04 -5.13
CA THR A 203 22.97 -6.42 -4.69
C THR A 203 21.60 -6.52 -4.04
N VAL A 204 20.78 -7.45 -4.50
CA VAL A 204 19.45 -7.76 -3.93
C VAL A 204 19.35 -9.23 -3.58
N LYS A 205 18.44 -9.55 -2.65
CA LYS A 205 18.16 -10.92 -2.26
C LYS A 205 16.71 -11.27 -2.56
N GLU A 206 16.50 -12.32 -3.34
CA GLU A 206 15.18 -12.83 -3.69
C GLU A 206 15.23 -14.36 -3.76
N ASN A 207 14.18 -15.06 -3.31
CA ASN A 207 14.08 -16.52 -3.41
C ASN A 207 15.34 -17.26 -2.89
N LEU A 208 15.90 -16.77 -1.76
CA LEU A 208 17.14 -17.27 -1.13
C LEU A 208 18.40 -17.23 -2.04
N CYS A 209 18.38 -16.40 -3.06
CA CYS A 209 19.48 -16.13 -3.98
C CYS A 209 19.89 -14.67 -3.91
N ASN A 210 21.17 -14.39 -4.12
CA ASN A 210 21.68 -13.03 -4.22
C ASN A 210 21.87 -12.67 -5.69
N PHE A 211 21.38 -11.52 -6.12
CA PHE A 211 21.54 -11.03 -7.48
C PHE A 211 22.34 -9.73 -7.43
N GLN A 212 23.46 -9.72 -8.11
CA GLN A 212 24.23 -8.51 -8.37
C GLN A 212 24.03 -8.10 -9.82
N PHE A 213 23.82 -6.81 -10.06
CA PHE A 213 23.70 -6.25 -11.39
C PHE A 213 23.84 -4.73 -11.42
N ASP A 214 24.20 -4.19 -12.57
CA ASP A 214 24.14 -2.76 -12.86
C ASP A 214 22.70 -2.37 -13.23
N PHE A 215 22.00 -1.71 -12.31
CA PHE A 215 20.59 -1.34 -12.49
C PHE A 215 20.36 -0.32 -13.63
N SER A 216 21.42 0.34 -14.11
CA SER A 216 21.34 1.23 -15.28
C SER A 216 21.33 0.48 -16.61
N LYS A 217 21.74 -0.79 -16.61
CA LYS A 217 21.94 -1.59 -17.82
C LYS A 217 21.01 -2.79 -17.95
N VAL A 218 20.24 -3.10 -16.92
CA VAL A 218 19.31 -4.24 -16.93
C VAL A 218 17.96 -3.86 -16.35
N TYR A 219 16.92 -4.56 -16.79
CA TYR A 219 15.60 -4.47 -16.20
C TYR A 219 15.49 -5.30 -14.92
N TRP A 220 15.04 -4.69 -13.83
CA TRP A 220 14.67 -5.36 -12.58
C TRP A 220 13.45 -4.71 -11.95
N ASN A 221 12.48 -5.52 -11.51
CA ASN A 221 11.30 -5.05 -10.78
C ASN A 221 11.09 -5.89 -9.51
N PRO A 222 11.33 -5.33 -8.30
CA PRO A 222 11.20 -6.08 -7.05
C PRO A 222 9.76 -6.51 -6.73
N ARG A 223 8.75 -5.96 -7.42
CA ARG A 223 7.34 -6.34 -7.21
C ARG A 223 6.98 -7.70 -7.82
N LEU A 224 7.82 -8.24 -8.71
CA LEU A 224 7.60 -9.55 -9.33
C LEU A 224 8.03 -10.73 -8.44
N CYS A 225 8.61 -10.47 -7.27
CA CYS A 225 9.16 -11.52 -6.41
C CYS A 225 8.13 -12.59 -6.01
N THR A 226 6.88 -12.21 -5.78
CA THR A 226 5.79 -13.16 -5.46
C THR A 226 5.42 -14.03 -6.64
N GLU A 227 5.48 -13.48 -7.85
CA GLU A 227 5.21 -14.23 -9.09
C GLU A 227 6.36 -15.18 -9.42
N HIS A 228 7.61 -14.74 -9.23
CA HIS A 228 8.78 -15.60 -9.30
C HIS A 228 8.63 -16.78 -8.33
N GLU A 229 8.28 -16.50 -7.07
CA GLU A 229 8.07 -17.55 -6.07
C GLU A 229 6.94 -18.52 -6.47
N ARG A 230 5.84 -18.02 -7.05
CA ARG A 230 4.70 -18.84 -7.50
C ARG A 230 5.12 -19.85 -8.56
N ILE A 231 5.76 -19.39 -9.64
CA ILE A 231 6.24 -20.31 -10.70
C ILE A 231 7.26 -21.29 -10.15
N LEU A 232 8.22 -20.80 -9.35
CA LEU A 232 9.25 -21.66 -8.78
C LEU A 232 8.67 -22.77 -7.89
N LYS A 233 7.51 -22.56 -7.23
CA LYS A 233 6.82 -23.58 -6.42
C LYS A 233 6.18 -24.69 -7.26
N LEU A 234 5.91 -24.43 -8.54
CA LEU A 234 5.40 -25.45 -9.48
C LEU A 234 6.51 -26.39 -9.96
N LEU A 235 7.75 -25.90 -9.98
CA LEU A 235 8.92 -26.65 -10.44
C LEU A 235 9.37 -27.68 -9.40
N LYS A 236 9.69 -28.88 -9.88
CA LYS A 236 10.22 -30.02 -9.12
C LYS A 236 11.67 -30.31 -9.53
N PRO A 237 12.46 -30.93 -8.64
CA PRO A 237 13.78 -31.45 -9.02
C PRO A 237 13.69 -32.37 -10.24
N GLY A 238 14.55 -32.14 -11.23
CA GLY A 238 14.55 -32.90 -12.49
C GLY A 238 13.70 -32.30 -13.62
N ASP A 239 12.82 -31.33 -13.33
CA ASP A 239 12.10 -30.58 -14.37
C ASP A 239 13.05 -29.78 -15.26
N VAL A 240 12.58 -29.41 -16.45
CA VAL A 240 13.34 -28.61 -17.41
C VAL A 240 12.73 -27.23 -17.50
N LEU A 241 13.52 -26.17 -17.34
CA LEU A 241 13.08 -24.78 -17.48
C LEU A 241 13.79 -24.11 -18.66
N PHE A 242 13.03 -23.63 -19.64
CA PHE A 242 13.46 -22.67 -20.64
C PHE A 242 13.01 -21.28 -20.21
N ASP A 243 13.94 -20.37 -20.00
CA ASP A 243 13.68 -18.98 -19.65
C ASP A 243 14.10 -18.10 -20.81
N VAL A 244 13.13 -17.65 -21.62
CA VAL A 244 13.37 -17.02 -22.92
C VAL A 244 13.90 -15.58 -22.78
N PHE A 245 13.50 -14.90 -21.71
CA PHE A 245 13.82 -13.49 -21.40
C PHE A 245 14.23 -13.38 -19.92
N CYS A 246 15.31 -14.05 -19.57
CA CYS A 246 15.67 -14.33 -18.19
C CYS A 246 16.24 -13.12 -17.43
N GLY A 247 16.61 -12.04 -18.11
CA GLY A 247 17.32 -10.92 -17.51
C GLY A 247 18.55 -11.38 -16.74
N VAL A 248 18.63 -11.03 -15.46
CA VAL A 248 19.71 -11.45 -14.55
C VAL A 248 19.44 -12.79 -13.84
N GLY A 249 18.35 -13.45 -14.20
CA GLY A 249 17.98 -14.82 -13.81
C GLY A 249 17.11 -15.01 -12.57
N PRO A 250 16.08 -14.18 -12.28
CA PRO A 250 15.27 -14.34 -11.08
C PRO A 250 14.43 -15.64 -11.04
N PHE A 251 14.00 -16.18 -12.19
CA PHE A 251 13.45 -17.55 -12.26
C PHE A 251 14.55 -18.59 -12.40
N THR A 252 15.47 -18.33 -13.32
CA THR A 252 16.54 -19.21 -13.74
C THR A 252 17.46 -19.67 -12.60
N ILE A 253 18.02 -18.76 -11.80
CA ILE A 253 19.01 -19.08 -10.76
C ILE A 253 18.38 -19.91 -9.63
N PRO A 254 17.21 -19.53 -9.07
CA PRO A 254 16.56 -20.36 -8.06
C PRO A 254 16.08 -21.71 -8.59
N ALA A 255 15.61 -21.80 -9.84
CA ALA A 255 15.22 -23.07 -10.45
C ALA A 255 16.41 -24.04 -10.55
N ALA A 256 17.56 -23.56 -11.01
CA ALA A 256 18.76 -24.39 -11.10
C ALA A 256 19.23 -24.88 -9.71
N LYS A 257 19.11 -24.04 -8.67
CA LYS A 257 19.38 -24.45 -7.28
C LYS A 257 18.40 -25.49 -6.74
N ARG A 258 17.18 -25.55 -7.29
CA ARG A 258 16.18 -26.59 -7.01
C ARG A 258 16.39 -27.86 -7.84
N LYS A 259 17.54 -27.96 -8.53
CA LYS A 259 17.95 -29.12 -9.35
C LYS A 259 17.09 -29.31 -10.61
N CYS A 260 16.53 -28.24 -11.15
CA CYS A 260 15.96 -28.25 -12.49
C CYS A 260 17.09 -28.15 -13.53
N ASN A 261 16.88 -28.71 -14.71
CA ASN A 261 17.72 -28.47 -15.89
C ASN A 261 17.29 -27.14 -16.52
N VAL A 262 18.15 -26.13 -16.51
CA VAL A 262 17.80 -24.77 -16.90
C VAL A 262 18.54 -24.34 -18.17
N PHE A 263 17.78 -23.81 -19.12
CA PHE A 263 18.24 -23.15 -20.33
C PHE A 263 17.77 -21.69 -20.27
N ALA A 264 18.71 -20.77 -20.06
CA ALA A 264 18.42 -19.37 -19.81
C ALA A 264 18.92 -18.49 -20.94
N ASN A 265 18.06 -17.63 -21.46
CA ASN A 265 18.37 -16.74 -22.56
C ASN A 265 17.99 -15.29 -22.25
N ASP A 266 18.80 -14.35 -22.69
CA ASP A 266 18.40 -12.94 -22.73
C ASP A 266 19.07 -12.25 -23.92
N LEU A 267 18.38 -11.32 -24.57
CA LEU A 267 18.93 -10.55 -25.69
C LEU A 267 19.97 -9.52 -25.22
N ASN A 268 19.81 -8.97 -24.01
CA ASN A 268 20.69 -7.94 -23.50
C ASN A 268 22.04 -8.55 -23.05
N PRO A 269 23.18 -8.14 -23.64
CA PRO A 269 24.50 -8.69 -23.29
C PRO A 269 24.93 -8.37 -21.85
N ASP A 270 24.49 -7.24 -21.27
CA ASP A 270 24.73 -6.92 -19.86
C ASP A 270 23.93 -7.86 -18.95
N SER A 271 22.64 -8.11 -19.26
CA SER A 271 21.83 -9.11 -18.55
C SER A 271 22.49 -10.48 -18.58
N PHE A 272 22.95 -10.94 -19.75
CA PHE A 272 23.65 -12.21 -19.90
C PHE A 272 24.95 -12.27 -19.09
N THR A 273 25.73 -11.18 -19.07
CA THR A 273 26.94 -11.08 -18.25
C THR A 273 26.62 -11.23 -16.76
N TRP A 274 25.61 -10.50 -16.28
CA TRP A 274 25.15 -10.56 -14.89
C TRP A 274 24.50 -11.89 -14.53
N LEU A 275 23.76 -12.53 -15.45
CA LEU A 275 23.21 -13.87 -15.26
C LEU A 275 24.32 -14.89 -14.95
N ASN A 276 25.38 -14.92 -15.76
CA ASN A 276 26.50 -15.84 -15.57
C ASN A 276 27.28 -15.54 -14.28
N HIS A 277 27.47 -14.24 -13.98
CA HIS A 277 28.01 -13.83 -12.69
C HIS A 277 27.16 -14.36 -11.53
N ASN A 278 25.84 -14.16 -11.58
CA ASN A 278 24.90 -14.57 -10.54
C ASN A 278 24.81 -16.09 -10.39
N ALA A 279 24.89 -16.86 -11.48
CA ALA A 279 24.97 -18.32 -11.43
C ALA A 279 26.19 -18.79 -10.63
N LYS A 280 27.36 -18.19 -10.91
CA LYS A 280 28.60 -18.48 -10.18
C LYS A 280 28.50 -18.08 -8.71
N GLN A 281 28.02 -16.87 -8.40
CA GLN A 281 27.88 -16.38 -7.02
C GLN A 281 26.92 -17.25 -6.18
N ASN A 282 25.84 -17.73 -6.80
CA ASN A 282 24.85 -18.56 -6.11
C ASN A 282 25.23 -20.06 -6.08
N LYS A 283 26.40 -20.42 -6.59
CA LYS A 283 26.91 -21.81 -6.64
C LYS A 283 25.95 -22.75 -7.38
N VAL A 284 25.41 -22.30 -8.51
CA VAL A 284 24.58 -23.13 -9.39
C VAL A 284 25.41 -24.31 -9.90
N ASN A 285 24.77 -25.49 -9.99
CA ASN A 285 25.39 -26.63 -10.64
C ASN A 285 25.40 -26.40 -12.16
N MET A 286 26.59 -26.11 -12.72
CA MET A 286 26.77 -25.80 -14.14
C MET A 286 26.45 -26.99 -15.06
N SER A 287 26.37 -28.23 -14.56
CA SER A 287 25.90 -29.36 -15.39
C SER A 287 24.41 -29.29 -15.70
N LEU A 288 23.64 -28.59 -14.87
CA LEU A 288 22.19 -28.41 -15.00
C LEU A 288 21.83 -27.01 -15.52
N PHE A 289 22.80 -26.21 -15.95
CA PHE A 289 22.60 -24.81 -16.31
C PHE A 289 23.32 -24.48 -17.61
N LYS A 290 22.57 -23.98 -18.59
CA LYS A 290 23.10 -23.49 -19.87
C LYS A 290 22.53 -22.10 -20.11
N SER A 291 23.40 -21.15 -20.46
CA SER A 291 23.02 -19.76 -20.71
C SER A 291 23.32 -19.35 -22.16
N TYR A 292 22.51 -18.46 -22.70
CA TYR A 292 22.57 -17.98 -24.09
C TYR A 292 22.33 -16.48 -24.16
N ASN A 293 22.91 -15.83 -25.17
CA ASN A 293 22.66 -14.43 -25.50
C ASN A 293 22.17 -14.35 -26.95
N LEU A 294 20.90 -14.72 -27.16
CA LEU A 294 20.25 -14.80 -28.47
C LEU A 294 18.96 -13.98 -28.46
N ASP A 295 18.48 -13.64 -29.65
CA ASP A 295 17.09 -13.23 -29.82
C ASP A 295 16.15 -14.37 -29.36
N GLY A 296 15.04 -14.01 -28.71
CA GLY A 296 14.09 -14.98 -28.17
C GLY A 296 13.54 -15.94 -29.24
N LYS A 297 13.34 -15.47 -30.47
CA LYS A 297 12.93 -16.30 -31.60
C LYS A 297 14.02 -17.32 -31.94
N ASP A 298 15.26 -16.88 -32.04
CA ASP A 298 16.37 -17.77 -32.39
C ASP A 298 16.59 -18.80 -31.28
N PHE A 299 16.48 -18.42 -30.02
CA PHE A 299 16.52 -19.36 -28.89
C PHE A 299 15.43 -20.44 -28.98
N ILE A 300 14.19 -20.05 -29.34
CA ILE A 300 13.07 -20.99 -29.53
C ILE A 300 13.33 -21.90 -30.74
N CYS A 301 13.66 -21.32 -31.89
CA CYS A 301 13.78 -22.03 -33.16
C CYS A 301 15.06 -22.88 -33.28
N THR A 302 16.04 -22.69 -32.39
CA THR A 302 17.29 -23.45 -32.39
C THR A 302 17.44 -24.27 -31.11
N VAL A 303 17.70 -23.64 -29.96
CA VAL A 303 18.04 -24.33 -28.70
C VAL A 303 16.87 -25.18 -28.21
N PHE A 304 15.68 -24.60 -28.11
CA PHE A 304 14.50 -25.34 -27.66
C PHE A 304 14.12 -26.42 -28.67
N LYS A 305 14.04 -26.09 -29.97
CA LYS A 305 13.80 -27.06 -31.04
C LYS A 305 14.74 -28.27 -30.98
N ASP A 306 16.04 -28.03 -30.89
CA ASP A 306 17.05 -29.09 -30.86
C ASP A 306 16.88 -29.99 -29.63
N TYR A 307 16.48 -29.44 -28.50
CA TYR A 307 16.18 -30.21 -27.30
C TYR A 307 14.98 -31.15 -27.52
N ILE A 308 13.86 -30.62 -28.04
CA ILE A 308 12.66 -31.42 -28.34
C ILE A 308 12.96 -32.50 -29.40
N VAL A 309 13.72 -32.17 -30.45
CA VAL A 309 14.14 -33.14 -31.47
C VAL A 309 14.98 -34.26 -30.86
N LYS A 310 15.91 -33.96 -29.94
CA LYS A 310 16.71 -34.99 -29.26
C LYS A 310 15.87 -35.88 -28.36
N LEU A 311 14.87 -35.34 -27.65
CA LEU A 311 13.90 -36.12 -26.89
C LEU A 311 13.13 -37.09 -27.79
N CYS A 312 12.55 -36.59 -28.90
CA CYS A 312 11.83 -37.44 -29.87
C CYS A 312 12.76 -38.50 -30.53
N GLN A 313 14.06 -38.24 -30.61
CA GLN A 313 15.04 -39.20 -31.13
C GLN A 313 15.55 -40.21 -30.07
N GLY A 314 15.20 -40.05 -28.79
CA GLY A 314 15.76 -40.85 -27.69
C GLY A 314 17.24 -40.58 -27.44
N LYS A 315 17.76 -39.41 -27.87
CA LYS A 315 19.14 -38.96 -27.62
C LYS A 315 19.27 -38.10 -26.36
N GLU A 316 18.14 -37.75 -25.78
CA GLU A 316 17.98 -37.06 -24.51
C GLU A 316 16.82 -37.74 -23.80
N GLU A 317 16.86 -37.83 -22.47
CA GLU A 317 15.80 -38.44 -21.68
C GLU A 317 15.31 -37.45 -20.63
N LEU A 318 13.99 -37.35 -20.47
CA LEU A 318 13.37 -36.68 -19.34
C LEU A 318 13.37 -37.63 -18.14
N ASN A 319 13.62 -37.09 -16.95
CA ASN A 319 13.42 -37.88 -15.73
C ASN A 319 11.95 -38.31 -15.62
N GLU A 320 11.70 -39.42 -14.92
CA GLU A 320 10.35 -39.92 -14.69
C GLU A 320 9.48 -38.84 -14.01
N ASN A 321 8.35 -38.48 -14.63
CA ASN A 321 7.45 -37.39 -14.24
C ASN A 321 8.01 -35.95 -14.35
N ALA A 322 9.13 -35.74 -15.04
CA ALA A 322 9.62 -34.39 -15.31
C ALA A 322 8.72 -33.66 -16.32
N THR A 323 8.50 -32.37 -16.07
CA THR A 323 7.75 -31.48 -16.96
C THR A 323 8.68 -30.46 -17.61
N ILE A 324 8.38 -30.06 -18.84
CA ILE A 324 9.07 -28.97 -19.51
C ILE A 324 8.31 -27.68 -19.27
N HIS A 325 8.97 -26.69 -18.70
CA HIS A 325 8.44 -25.38 -18.40
C HIS A 325 9.12 -24.32 -19.26
N ILE A 326 8.35 -23.36 -19.76
CA ILE A 326 8.84 -22.23 -20.54
C ILE A 326 8.35 -20.94 -19.87
N THR A 327 9.25 -20.01 -19.57
CA THR A 327 8.90 -18.69 -19.03
C THR A 327 9.23 -17.59 -20.04
N MET A 328 8.27 -16.69 -20.26
CA MET A 328 8.38 -15.61 -21.25
C MET A 328 8.02 -14.26 -20.60
N ASN A 329 8.90 -13.77 -19.72
CA ASN A 329 8.67 -12.54 -18.94
C ASN A 329 8.98 -11.24 -19.72
N LEU A 330 8.30 -11.05 -20.85
CA LEU A 330 8.36 -9.84 -21.67
C LEU A 330 6.94 -9.34 -21.98
N PRO A 331 6.21 -8.75 -21.01
CA PRO A 331 4.76 -8.51 -21.14
C PRO A 331 4.32 -7.71 -22.38
N ALA A 332 5.18 -6.83 -22.89
CA ALA A 332 4.85 -6.03 -24.07
C ALA A 332 4.79 -6.85 -25.37
N MET A 333 5.54 -7.97 -25.46
CA MET A 333 5.76 -8.67 -26.73
C MET A 333 5.70 -10.21 -26.63
N ALA A 334 5.69 -10.80 -25.43
CA ALA A 334 5.84 -12.24 -25.26
C ALA A 334 4.81 -13.06 -26.06
N VAL A 335 3.57 -12.57 -26.18
CA VAL A 335 2.53 -13.21 -27.00
C VAL A 335 2.96 -13.37 -28.46
N GLU A 336 3.67 -12.40 -29.03
CA GLU A 336 4.11 -12.44 -30.43
C GLU A 336 5.13 -13.53 -30.73
N PHE A 337 5.86 -14.00 -29.69
CA PHE A 337 6.83 -15.07 -29.83
C PHE A 337 6.17 -16.47 -29.83
N LEU A 338 4.88 -16.58 -29.46
CA LEU A 338 4.17 -17.85 -29.43
C LEU A 338 4.11 -18.53 -30.81
N LYS A 339 4.00 -17.74 -31.88
CA LYS A 339 3.99 -18.25 -33.27
C LYS A 339 5.25 -19.04 -33.63
N HIS A 340 6.36 -18.83 -32.91
CA HIS A 340 7.62 -19.52 -33.17
C HIS A 340 7.68 -20.93 -32.61
N PHE A 341 6.71 -21.34 -31.80
CA PHE A 341 6.54 -22.74 -31.38
C PHE A 341 5.85 -23.60 -32.44
N ASN A 342 5.14 -22.97 -33.38
CA ASN A 342 4.40 -23.69 -34.43
C ASN A 342 5.34 -24.25 -35.49
N GLY A 343 5.13 -25.51 -35.85
CA GLY A 343 5.91 -26.16 -36.91
C GLY A 343 7.40 -26.30 -36.58
N LEU A 344 7.78 -26.28 -35.30
CA LEU A 344 9.18 -26.49 -34.88
C LEU A 344 9.71 -27.85 -35.39
N ILE A 345 8.84 -28.87 -35.40
CA ILE A 345 9.12 -30.21 -35.92
C ILE A 345 8.16 -30.49 -37.08
N ASN A 346 8.69 -30.60 -38.29
CA ASN A 346 7.94 -30.94 -39.50
C ASN A 346 8.07 -32.41 -39.90
N ASP A 347 8.99 -33.15 -39.26
CA ASP A 347 9.17 -34.58 -39.50
C ASP A 347 8.11 -35.39 -38.73
N LYS A 348 7.15 -35.97 -39.47
CA LYS A 348 6.08 -36.79 -38.89
C LYS A 348 6.60 -37.92 -38.02
N SER A 349 7.73 -38.54 -38.36
CA SER A 349 8.30 -39.66 -37.59
C SER A 349 8.79 -39.25 -36.20
N LEU A 350 9.09 -37.95 -36.00
CA LEU A 350 9.44 -37.38 -34.70
C LEU A 350 8.20 -36.89 -33.95
N VAL A 351 7.23 -36.31 -34.67
CA VAL A 351 5.95 -35.88 -34.08
C VAL A 351 5.22 -37.07 -33.45
N ASP A 352 5.20 -38.22 -34.12
CA ASP A 352 4.56 -39.45 -33.60
C ASP A 352 5.21 -39.98 -32.30
N LYS A 353 6.43 -39.53 -31.97
CA LYS A 353 7.16 -39.90 -30.75
C LYS A 353 7.02 -38.88 -29.62
N TYR A 354 6.34 -37.75 -29.87
CA TYR A 354 6.08 -36.74 -28.86
C TYR A 354 5.12 -37.30 -27.79
N ASN A 355 5.55 -37.35 -26.53
CA ASN A 355 4.78 -37.96 -25.44
C ASN A 355 4.96 -37.26 -24.08
N PHE A 356 5.34 -35.98 -24.09
CA PHE A 356 5.65 -35.21 -22.88
C PHE A 356 4.84 -33.91 -22.82
N GLU A 357 4.73 -33.35 -21.62
CA GLU A 357 3.98 -32.12 -21.36
C GLU A 357 4.91 -30.90 -21.39
N ILE A 358 4.43 -29.82 -22.03
CA ILE A 358 5.09 -28.51 -22.06
C ILE A 358 4.12 -27.48 -21.48
N ILE A 359 4.55 -26.74 -20.47
CA ILE A 359 3.81 -25.65 -19.86
C ILE A 359 4.49 -24.32 -20.22
N VAL A 360 3.76 -23.41 -20.85
CA VAL A 360 4.26 -22.09 -21.22
C VAL A 360 3.63 -21.00 -20.34
N TYR A 361 4.46 -20.28 -19.59
CA TYR A 361 4.08 -19.12 -18.79
C TYR A 361 4.34 -17.84 -19.58
N VAL A 362 3.26 -17.28 -20.14
CA VAL A 362 3.29 -16.07 -20.97
C VAL A 362 2.78 -14.89 -20.16
N TYR A 363 3.55 -13.81 -20.12
CA TYR A 363 3.13 -12.56 -19.50
C TYR A 363 2.67 -11.59 -20.60
N CYS A 364 1.57 -10.86 -20.39
CA CYS A 364 1.08 -9.87 -21.35
C CYS A 364 0.43 -8.67 -20.66
N PHE A 365 0.32 -7.56 -21.39
CA PHE A 365 -0.59 -6.48 -21.03
C PHE A 365 -1.93 -6.67 -21.73
N ALA A 366 -3.03 -6.48 -21.01
CA ALA A 366 -4.36 -6.50 -21.57
C ALA A 366 -5.17 -5.31 -21.02
N VAL A 367 -5.72 -4.50 -21.91
CA VAL A 367 -6.48 -3.29 -21.58
C VAL A 367 -7.84 -3.39 -22.25
N GLY A 368 -8.90 -3.17 -21.49
CA GLY A 368 -10.29 -3.25 -21.96
C GLY A 368 -11.25 -3.53 -20.81
N ASP A 369 -12.55 -3.60 -21.12
CA ASP A 369 -13.61 -3.88 -20.13
C ASP A 369 -13.47 -5.29 -19.54
N ASP A 370 -12.98 -6.25 -20.33
CA ASP A 370 -12.60 -7.59 -19.89
C ASP A 370 -11.15 -7.89 -20.30
N PRO A 371 -10.16 -7.53 -19.47
CA PRO A 371 -8.75 -7.79 -19.75
C PRO A 371 -8.42 -9.28 -19.94
N PHE A 372 -9.22 -10.19 -19.37
CA PHE A 372 -8.95 -11.62 -19.48
C PHE A 372 -9.27 -12.13 -20.87
N LYS A 373 -10.43 -11.75 -21.40
CA LYS A 373 -10.82 -12.10 -22.76
C LYS A 373 -9.87 -11.49 -23.80
N VAL A 374 -9.39 -10.26 -23.54
CA VAL A 374 -8.36 -9.62 -24.36
C VAL A 374 -7.06 -10.43 -24.33
N ALA A 375 -6.58 -10.83 -23.15
CA ALA A 375 -5.37 -11.65 -23.03
C ALA A 375 -5.51 -13.02 -23.72
N GLU A 376 -6.66 -13.68 -23.56
CA GLU A 376 -6.98 -14.96 -24.22
C GLU A 376 -6.93 -14.81 -25.75
N GLN A 377 -7.58 -13.77 -26.29
CA GLN A 377 -7.57 -13.48 -27.71
C GLN A 377 -6.15 -13.21 -28.23
N LEU A 378 -5.34 -12.42 -27.51
CA LEU A 378 -3.94 -12.15 -27.88
C LEU A 378 -3.11 -13.43 -27.96
N VAL A 379 -3.32 -14.38 -27.03
CA VAL A 379 -2.64 -15.68 -27.05
C VAL A 379 -3.12 -16.52 -28.23
N MET A 380 -4.43 -16.63 -28.44
CA MET A 380 -5.02 -17.42 -29.54
C MET A 380 -4.57 -16.93 -30.92
N GLU A 381 -4.57 -15.62 -31.14
CA GLU A 381 -4.16 -15.01 -32.42
C GLU A 381 -2.69 -15.30 -32.74
N ASN A 382 -1.82 -15.39 -31.73
CA ASN A 382 -0.39 -15.61 -31.93
C ASN A 382 0.03 -17.08 -31.89
N ILE A 383 -0.71 -17.96 -31.21
CA ILE A 383 -0.40 -19.39 -31.17
C ILE A 383 -1.00 -20.17 -32.35
N GLY A 384 -2.00 -19.65 -33.05
CA GLY A 384 -2.60 -20.33 -34.22
C GLY A 384 -3.57 -21.47 -33.87
N ASP A 385 -3.65 -22.52 -34.70
CA ASP A 385 -4.57 -23.65 -34.48
C ASP A 385 -4.07 -24.56 -33.34
N ILE A 386 -4.90 -24.70 -32.31
CA ILE A 386 -4.58 -25.34 -31.02
C ILE A 386 -5.30 -26.68 -30.84
N SER A 387 -5.72 -27.33 -31.93
CA SER A 387 -6.36 -28.66 -31.89
C SER A 387 -5.53 -29.68 -31.09
N GLY A 388 -5.86 -29.87 -29.80
CA GLY A 388 -5.17 -30.78 -28.87
C GLY A 388 -4.47 -30.13 -27.68
N SER A 389 -4.41 -28.80 -27.58
CA SER A 389 -3.87 -28.11 -26.39
C SER A 389 -4.97 -27.84 -25.34
N ASN A 390 -4.66 -28.06 -24.07
CA ASN A 390 -5.43 -27.49 -22.98
C ASN A 390 -4.89 -26.06 -22.74
N LEU A 391 -5.49 -25.07 -23.38
CA LEU A 391 -5.24 -23.67 -23.03
C LEU A 391 -5.89 -23.39 -21.68
N SER A 392 -5.13 -23.48 -20.60
CA SER A 392 -5.50 -22.81 -19.35
C SER A 392 -4.89 -21.42 -19.36
N VAL A 393 -5.72 -20.40 -19.61
CA VAL A 393 -5.36 -19.05 -19.16
C VAL A 393 -5.39 -19.14 -17.63
N PHE A 394 -4.22 -19.34 -17.01
CA PHE A 394 -4.12 -19.34 -15.56
C PHE A 394 -4.63 -18.00 -15.03
N GLN A 395 -5.80 -18.03 -14.39
CA GLN A 395 -6.51 -16.88 -13.83
C GLN A 395 -5.82 -16.28 -12.58
N ASP A 396 -4.50 -16.46 -12.42
CA ASP A 396 -3.82 -16.32 -11.13
C ASP A 396 -2.79 -15.20 -11.08
N MET A 397 -3.11 -14.03 -11.66
CA MET A 397 -2.49 -12.77 -11.24
C MET A 397 -3.59 -11.81 -10.76
N TYR A 398 -3.66 -11.65 -9.44
CA TYR A 398 -4.74 -11.00 -8.68
C TYR A 398 -6.12 -11.65 -8.74
N LYS A 399 -6.20 -12.96 -9.00
CA LYS A 399 -6.93 -13.70 -7.96
C LYS A 399 -6.13 -13.54 -6.67
N ARG A 400 -6.44 -12.49 -5.89
CA ARG A 400 -6.86 -12.87 -4.54
C ARG A 400 -7.80 -14.04 -4.82
N GLU A 401 -7.61 -15.23 -4.25
CA GLU A 401 -8.75 -16.12 -4.03
C GLU A 401 -9.95 -15.22 -3.80
N ASP A 402 -11.12 -15.49 -4.38
CA ASP A 402 -12.28 -14.64 -4.14
C ASP A 402 -12.56 -14.67 -2.63
N ILE A 403 -11.80 -13.86 -1.90
CA ILE A 403 -11.64 -13.88 -0.47
C ILE A 403 -12.99 -13.40 0.02
N GLY A 404 -13.74 -12.63 -0.80
CA GLY A 404 -15.16 -12.39 -0.61
C GLY A 404 -15.96 -13.65 -0.30
N LYS A 405 -15.81 -14.73 -1.08
CA LYS A 405 -16.51 -16.01 -0.85
C LYS A 405 -16.10 -16.71 0.44
N GLU A 406 -14.85 -16.56 0.86
CA GLU A 406 -14.34 -17.14 2.12
C GLU A 406 -14.53 -16.21 3.33
N LEU A 407 -14.76 -14.92 3.09
CA LEU A 407 -14.96 -13.90 4.11
C LEU A 407 -16.36 -14.06 4.69
N LYS A 408 -16.38 -14.36 5.98
CA LYS A 408 -17.58 -14.27 6.80
C LYS A 408 -17.81 -12.82 7.17
N VAL A 409 -18.86 -12.22 6.61
CA VAL A 409 -19.23 -10.84 6.91
C VAL A 409 -20.38 -10.86 7.91
N LEU A 410 -20.15 -10.34 9.11
CA LEU A 410 -21.18 -10.25 10.14
C LEU A 410 -21.93 -8.91 10.00
N TYR A 411 -23.24 -8.98 9.76
CA TYR A 411 -24.12 -7.82 9.79
C TYR A 411 -25.08 -7.90 10.96
N ILE A 412 -24.94 -6.97 11.90
CA ILE A 412 -25.84 -6.83 13.05
C ILE A 412 -26.93 -5.87 12.67
N ARG A 413 -28.12 -6.41 12.46
CA ARG A 413 -29.27 -5.64 12.03
C ARG A 413 -29.82 -4.84 13.21
N THR A 414 -29.92 -3.53 13.04
CA THR A 414 -30.52 -2.64 14.04
C THR A 414 -32.04 -2.80 14.05
N LYS A 415 -32.67 -2.55 15.20
CA LYS A 415 -34.13 -2.41 15.29
C LYS A 415 -34.59 -1.23 14.41
N ASP A 416 -35.59 -1.46 13.56
CA ASP A 416 -36.17 -0.47 12.63
C ASP A 416 -35.15 0.17 11.64
N PRO A 417 -34.51 -0.64 10.76
CA PRO A 417 -33.52 -0.15 9.81
C PRO A 417 -34.17 0.66 8.68
N PHE A 418 -33.41 1.57 8.08
CA PHE A 418 -33.83 2.22 6.83
C PHE A 418 -33.93 1.21 5.70
N LYS A 419 -34.97 1.35 4.85
CA LYS A 419 -35.13 0.51 3.65
C LYS A 419 -33.93 0.64 2.71
N GLU A 420 -33.37 1.84 2.58
CA GLU A 420 -32.17 2.10 1.79
C GLU A 420 -30.95 1.33 2.28
N ILE A 421 -30.77 1.17 3.60
CA ILE A 421 -29.67 0.39 4.18
C ILE A 421 -29.87 -1.09 3.88
N GLU A 422 -31.08 -1.63 4.04
CA GLU A 422 -31.37 -3.03 3.74
C GLU A 422 -31.17 -3.36 2.25
N ASN A 423 -31.59 -2.45 1.37
CA ASN A 423 -31.34 -2.58 -0.07
C ASN A 423 -29.85 -2.52 -0.38
N PHE A 424 -29.12 -1.62 0.26
CA PHE A 424 -27.67 -1.48 0.09
C PHE A 424 -26.94 -2.74 0.54
N VAL A 425 -27.28 -3.32 1.70
CA VAL A 425 -26.67 -4.57 2.19
C VAL A 425 -26.84 -5.71 1.18
N LYS A 426 -28.05 -5.89 0.63
CA LYS A 426 -28.31 -6.88 -0.44
C LYS A 426 -27.52 -6.61 -1.72
N GLN A 427 -27.39 -5.34 -2.08
CA GLN A 427 -26.57 -4.94 -3.23
C GLN A 427 -25.10 -5.29 -3.01
N ILE A 428 -24.55 -5.03 -1.82
CA ILE A 428 -23.16 -5.36 -1.46
C ILE A 428 -22.92 -6.86 -1.43
N GLU A 429 -23.86 -7.64 -0.89
CA GLU A 429 -23.80 -9.10 -0.90
C GLU A 429 -23.65 -9.65 -2.32
N THR A 430 -24.52 -9.22 -3.25
CA THR A 430 -24.45 -9.62 -4.66
C THR A 430 -23.22 -9.06 -5.37
N HIS A 431 -22.87 -7.79 -5.14
CA HIS A 431 -21.78 -7.11 -5.84
C HIS A 431 -20.41 -7.71 -5.51
N TYR A 432 -20.17 -8.09 -4.25
CA TYR A 432 -18.88 -8.64 -3.81
C TYR A 432 -18.88 -10.17 -3.65
N GLY A 433 -20.01 -10.86 -3.85
CA GLY A 433 -20.09 -12.31 -3.71
C GLY A 433 -19.74 -12.83 -2.31
N ILE A 434 -20.08 -12.05 -1.27
CA ILE A 434 -19.71 -12.34 0.12
C ILE A 434 -20.70 -13.25 0.84
N ASN A 435 -20.24 -14.02 1.82
CA ASN A 435 -21.10 -14.78 2.72
C ASN A 435 -21.55 -13.92 3.92
N LEU A 436 -22.78 -13.42 3.85
CA LEU A 436 -23.35 -12.53 4.87
C LEU A 436 -24.06 -13.32 5.98
N ILE A 437 -23.57 -13.15 7.22
CA ILE A 437 -24.21 -13.66 8.43
C ILE A 437 -25.01 -12.52 9.06
N VAL A 438 -26.34 -12.58 8.94
CA VAL A 438 -27.25 -11.58 9.53
C VAL A 438 -27.69 -12.05 10.91
N THR A 439 -27.58 -11.17 11.90
CA THR A 439 -28.01 -11.43 13.28
C THR A 439 -28.70 -10.22 13.88
N GLU A 440 -29.60 -10.46 14.82
CA GLU A 440 -30.26 -9.42 15.62
C GLU A 440 -29.75 -9.53 17.07
N GLY A 441 -29.57 -8.40 17.75
CA GLY A 441 -29.11 -8.37 19.14
C GLY A 441 -27.74 -7.71 19.32
N VAL A 442 -27.00 -8.11 20.36
CA VAL A 442 -25.77 -7.46 20.78
C VAL A 442 -24.54 -8.11 20.14
N LEU A 443 -23.59 -7.29 19.66
CA LEU A 443 -22.36 -7.75 18.97
C LEU A 443 -21.57 -8.81 19.74
N LYS A 444 -21.57 -8.76 21.08
CA LYS A 444 -20.86 -9.73 21.92
C LYS A 444 -21.41 -11.14 21.77
N GLU A 445 -22.73 -11.28 21.82
CA GLU A 445 -23.42 -12.57 21.74
C GLU A 445 -23.28 -13.15 20.34
N ALA A 446 -23.50 -12.32 19.32
CA ALA A 446 -23.29 -12.67 17.92
C ALA A 446 -21.87 -13.19 17.65
N LEU A 447 -20.86 -12.48 18.15
CA LEU A 447 -19.46 -12.89 18.00
C LEU A 447 -19.20 -14.21 18.73
N GLN A 448 -19.79 -14.42 19.90
CA GLN A 448 -19.65 -15.65 20.67
C GLN A 448 -20.17 -16.85 19.89
N THR A 449 -21.41 -16.79 19.40
CA THR A 449 -22.02 -17.84 18.59
C THR A 449 -21.18 -18.19 17.36
N ILE A 450 -20.65 -17.19 16.66
CA ILE A 450 -19.84 -17.43 15.45
C ILE A 450 -18.51 -18.11 15.79
N THR A 451 -17.83 -17.65 16.85
CA THR A 451 -16.54 -18.25 17.25
C THR A 451 -16.67 -19.66 17.83
N GLU A 452 -17.82 -19.99 18.42
CA GLU A 452 -18.12 -21.35 18.89
C GLU A 452 -18.37 -22.31 17.72
N ASN A 453 -19.08 -21.83 16.69
CA ASN A 453 -19.40 -22.59 15.47
C ASN A 453 -18.21 -22.71 14.50
N ASP A 454 -17.29 -21.74 14.51
CA ASP A 454 -16.08 -21.77 13.71
C ASP A 454 -14.82 -21.44 14.53
N LYS A 455 -14.17 -22.49 15.01
CA LYS A 455 -12.94 -22.39 15.80
C LYS A 455 -11.73 -21.91 14.98
N ASN A 456 -11.81 -21.86 13.65
CA ASN A 456 -10.76 -21.35 12.78
C ASN A 456 -10.76 -19.82 12.68
N LEU A 457 -11.81 -19.14 13.14
CA LEU A 457 -11.87 -17.68 13.12
C LEU A 457 -10.90 -17.08 14.16
N LYS A 458 -9.77 -16.52 13.69
CA LYS A 458 -8.72 -15.95 14.55
C LYS A 458 -8.66 -14.43 14.55
N ALA A 459 -9.16 -13.79 13.50
CA ALA A 459 -9.10 -12.35 13.33
C ALA A 459 -10.38 -11.81 12.66
N CYS A 460 -10.70 -10.55 12.94
CA CYS A 460 -11.75 -9.80 12.24
C CYS A 460 -11.23 -8.45 11.75
N LEU A 461 -11.71 -8.04 10.58
CA LEU A 461 -11.44 -6.73 10.00
C LEU A 461 -12.52 -5.75 10.44
N MET A 462 -12.12 -4.58 10.92
CA MET A 462 -13.00 -3.52 11.40
C MET A 462 -12.83 -2.25 10.57
N GLY A 463 -13.94 -1.60 10.24
CA GLY A 463 -13.96 -0.29 9.58
C GLY A 463 -13.84 0.89 10.54
N THR A 464 -13.59 0.65 11.83
CA THR A 464 -13.55 1.67 12.88
C THR A 464 -12.42 2.68 12.69
N ARG A 465 -12.74 3.97 12.81
CA ARG A 465 -11.82 5.12 12.81
C ARG A 465 -11.67 5.69 14.21
N ARG A 466 -10.59 6.44 14.46
CA ARG A 466 -10.35 7.09 15.77
C ARG A 466 -11.47 8.05 16.18
N THR A 467 -12.13 8.66 15.20
CA THR A 467 -13.22 9.61 15.41
C THR A 467 -14.56 8.93 15.70
N ASP A 468 -14.64 7.61 15.60
CA ASP A 468 -15.84 6.87 15.98
C ASP A 468 -15.94 6.77 17.52
N PRO A 469 -17.15 6.63 18.09
CA PRO A 469 -17.34 6.55 19.53
C PRO A 469 -16.46 5.47 20.18
N TYR A 470 -15.87 5.79 21.33
CA TYR A 470 -15.06 4.88 22.15
C TYR A 470 -13.80 4.32 21.45
N SER A 471 -13.34 4.96 20.36
CA SER A 471 -12.30 4.40 19.48
C SER A 471 -10.95 5.16 19.49
N GLU A 472 -10.86 6.26 20.22
CA GLU A 472 -9.70 7.17 20.25
C GLU A 472 -8.38 6.44 20.53
N ASN A 473 -8.41 5.52 21.50
CA ASN A 473 -7.24 4.79 22.01
C ASN A 473 -7.02 3.41 21.35
N LEU A 474 -7.81 3.06 20.32
CA LEU A 474 -7.61 1.79 19.62
C LEU A 474 -6.24 1.72 18.92
N LYS A 475 -5.74 0.49 18.83
CA LYS A 475 -4.55 0.09 18.08
C LYS A 475 -4.99 -0.53 16.75
N PHE A 476 -4.12 -0.46 15.75
CA PHE A 476 -4.34 -1.11 14.45
C PHE A 476 -4.60 -2.61 14.57
N MET A 477 -3.97 -3.27 15.54
CA MET A 477 -4.16 -4.68 15.86
C MET A 477 -4.25 -4.83 17.38
N GLN A 478 -5.35 -5.37 17.88
CA GLN A 478 -5.53 -5.69 19.29
C GLN A 478 -6.56 -6.79 19.48
N HIS A 479 -6.45 -7.55 20.56
CA HIS A 479 -7.50 -8.49 20.91
C HIS A 479 -8.79 -7.76 21.35
N THR A 480 -9.90 -8.49 21.31
CA THR A 480 -11.13 -8.10 22.01
C THR A 480 -10.92 -7.91 23.51
N ASP A 481 -11.83 -7.16 24.12
CA ASP A 481 -11.73 -6.77 25.53
C ASP A 481 -11.98 -7.97 26.46
N PRO A 482 -11.51 -7.94 27.72
CA PRO A 482 -11.75 -9.03 28.67
C PRO A 482 -13.24 -9.40 28.78
N GLY A 483 -13.52 -10.71 28.75
CA GLY A 483 -14.88 -11.23 28.80
C GLY A 483 -15.60 -11.31 27.45
N TRP A 484 -14.96 -10.92 26.35
CA TRP A 484 -15.41 -11.18 24.97
C TRP A 484 -14.73 -12.44 24.40
N PRO A 485 -15.29 -13.07 23.35
CA PRO A 485 -14.61 -14.11 22.58
C PRO A 485 -13.26 -13.60 22.09
N ARG A 486 -12.19 -14.37 22.32
CA ARG A 486 -10.81 -13.92 22.08
C ARG A 486 -10.46 -13.98 20.59
N ILE A 487 -10.61 -12.86 19.89
CA ILE A 487 -10.28 -12.68 18.47
C ILE A 487 -9.35 -11.48 18.29
N LEU A 488 -8.50 -11.49 17.26
CA LEU A 488 -7.67 -10.33 16.89
C LEU A 488 -8.50 -9.35 16.06
N ARG A 489 -8.76 -8.15 16.58
CA ARG A 489 -9.34 -7.04 15.80
C ARG A 489 -8.24 -6.35 15.02
N VAL A 490 -8.44 -6.21 13.71
CA VAL A 490 -7.55 -5.51 12.78
C VAL A 490 -8.33 -4.32 12.20
N SER A 491 -7.83 -3.09 12.37
CA SER A 491 -8.51 -1.85 11.97
C SER A 491 -7.69 -1.06 10.95
N PRO A 492 -7.73 -1.39 9.64
CA PRO A 492 -6.88 -0.79 8.63
C PRO A 492 -7.13 0.70 8.42
N LEU A 493 -8.38 1.13 8.61
CA LEU A 493 -8.84 2.50 8.37
C LEU A 493 -8.72 3.40 9.61
N LEU A 494 -8.08 2.93 10.69
CA LEU A 494 -8.16 3.58 12.00
C LEU A 494 -7.79 5.08 12.00
N ASN A 495 -6.81 5.49 11.19
CA ASN A 495 -6.37 6.88 11.11
C ASN A 495 -6.97 7.67 9.92
N TRP A 496 -7.92 7.09 9.19
CA TRP A 496 -8.55 7.77 8.06
C TRP A 496 -9.53 8.83 8.56
N THR A 497 -9.47 10.01 7.95
CA THR A 497 -10.40 11.11 8.20
C THR A 497 -11.68 10.95 7.38
N TYR A 498 -12.75 11.66 7.78
CA TYR A 498 -14.01 11.73 7.03
C TYR A 498 -13.80 12.03 5.54
N HIS A 499 -13.06 13.09 5.23
CA HIS A 499 -12.81 13.51 3.85
C HIS A 499 -11.95 12.52 3.06
N GLN A 500 -11.01 11.83 3.71
CA GLN A 500 -10.24 10.76 3.05
C GLN A 500 -11.11 9.57 2.66
N ILE A 501 -12.08 9.20 3.51
CA ILE A 501 -13.06 8.15 3.20
C ILE A 501 -13.88 8.55 1.98
N TRP A 502 -14.47 9.75 1.97
CA TRP A 502 -15.28 10.21 0.84
C TRP A 502 -14.47 10.40 -0.44
N SER A 503 -13.27 10.96 -0.34
CA SER A 503 -12.35 11.04 -1.47
C SER A 503 -12.11 9.67 -2.07
N TYR A 504 -11.84 8.65 -1.25
CA TYR A 504 -11.62 7.30 -1.75
C TYR A 504 -12.88 6.71 -2.39
N ILE A 505 -14.04 6.81 -1.73
CA ILE A 505 -15.32 6.29 -2.22
C ILE A 505 -15.62 6.86 -3.61
N LEU A 506 -15.50 8.18 -3.78
CA LEU A 506 -15.82 8.85 -5.05
C LEU A 506 -14.78 8.54 -6.15
N HIS A 507 -13.48 8.60 -5.83
CA HIS A 507 -12.42 8.36 -6.83
C HIS A 507 -12.30 6.88 -7.25
N ARG A 508 -12.81 5.96 -6.44
CA ARG A 508 -12.80 4.52 -6.72
C ARG A 508 -14.19 3.96 -7.03
N GLN A 509 -15.20 4.83 -7.12
CA GLN A 509 -16.57 4.47 -7.40
C GLN A 509 -17.07 3.32 -6.48
N VAL A 510 -16.70 3.37 -5.20
CA VAL A 510 -17.12 2.36 -4.22
C VAL A 510 -18.62 2.54 -3.98
N PRO A 511 -19.44 1.47 -4.06
CA PRO A 511 -20.86 1.58 -3.75
C PRO A 511 -21.10 2.07 -2.31
N TYR A 512 -22.04 2.99 -2.12
CA TYR A 512 -22.45 3.51 -0.82
C TYR A 512 -23.99 3.65 -0.74
N CYS A 513 -24.53 3.76 0.48
CA CYS A 513 -25.97 3.90 0.70
C CYS A 513 -26.50 5.26 0.22
N SER A 514 -27.59 5.27 -0.56
CA SER A 514 -28.15 6.49 -1.15
C SER A 514 -28.68 7.53 -0.14
N LEU A 515 -28.80 7.19 1.14
CA LEU A 515 -29.07 8.18 2.19
C LEU A 515 -27.95 9.21 2.31
N TYR A 516 -26.71 8.86 1.99
CA TYR A 516 -25.60 9.81 2.00
C TYR A 516 -25.77 10.91 0.95
N ASP A 517 -26.48 10.66 -0.16
CA ASP A 517 -26.84 11.70 -1.14
C ASP A 517 -27.85 12.70 -0.57
N LYS A 518 -28.64 12.27 0.42
CA LYS A 518 -29.70 13.03 1.08
C LYS A 518 -29.22 13.72 2.37
N GLY A 519 -27.90 13.87 2.54
CA GLY A 519 -27.29 14.59 3.66
C GLY A 519 -27.22 13.85 4.98
N TYR A 520 -27.49 12.54 5.00
CA TYR A 520 -27.13 11.72 6.16
C TYR A 520 -25.61 11.54 6.20
N THR A 521 -24.98 11.67 7.37
CA THR A 521 -23.51 11.57 7.50
C THR A 521 -23.06 10.47 8.46
N SER A 522 -23.96 9.95 9.30
CA SER A 522 -23.76 8.78 10.16
C SER A 522 -25.11 8.09 10.33
N ILE A 523 -25.24 6.82 9.93
CA ILE A 523 -26.53 6.12 9.82
C ILE A 523 -26.64 5.01 10.86
N GLY A 524 -27.74 4.97 11.59
CA GLY A 524 -28.16 3.80 12.39
C GLY A 524 -29.63 3.51 12.14
N SER A 525 -30.49 3.50 13.16
CA SER A 525 -31.92 3.22 12.97
C SER A 525 -32.72 4.46 12.56
N THR A 526 -33.90 4.21 12.03
CA THR A 526 -34.88 5.26 11.69
C THR A 526 -35.32 6.08 12.92
N ALA A 527 -35.20 5.53 14.13
CA ALA A 527 -35.58 6.19 15.37
C ALA A 527 -34.52 7.16 15.93
N ASN A 528 -33.28 7.13 15.45
CA ASN A 528 -32.18 7.94 16.00
C ASN A 528 -31.23 8.55 14.97
N THR A 529 -31.69 8.69 13.72
CA THR A 529 -30.89 9.20 12.62
C THR A 529 -31.67 10.22 11.80
N TRP A 530 -31.08 11.41 11.63
CA TRP A 530 -31.59 12.48 10.78
C TRP A 530 -30.49 13.01 9.83
N PRO A 531 -30.86 13.72 8.74
CA PRO A 531 -29.89 14.44 7.92
C PRO A 531 -29.09 15.44 8.74
N ASN A 532 -27.84 15.65 8.37
CA ASN A 532 -26.95 16.56 9.08
C ASN A 532 -27.33 18.02 8.78
N GLU A 533 -27.64 18.80 9.82
CA GLU A 533 -28.04 20.20 9.68
C GLU A 533 -26.96 21.08 9.02
N SER A 534 -25.69 20.72 9.15
CA SER A 534 -24.57 21.44 8.51
C SER A 534 -24.58 21.32 6.99
N LEU A 535 -25.36 20.39 6.45
CA LEU A 535 -25.58 20.20 5.01
C LEU A 535 -26.88 20.84 4.53
N ALA A 536 -27.69 21.42 5.41
CA ALA A 536 -28.96 22.02 5.06
C ALA A 536 -28.79 23.30 4.22
N TYR A 537 -29.70 23.50 3.28
CA TYR A 537 -29.86 24.75 2.53
C TYR A 537 -31.34 24.97 2.19
N ILE A 538 -31.72 26.21 1.92
CA ILE A 538 -33.11 26.55 1.56
C ILE A 538 -33.18 26.79 0.06
N GLU A 539 -34.10 26.10 -0.59
CA GLU A 539 -34.45 26.31 -2.00
C GLU A 539 -35.98 26.38 -2.11
N ASN A 540 -36.52 27.42 -2.74
CA ASN A 540 -37.97 27.63 -2.89
C ASN A 540 -38.77 27.54 -1.57
N GLY A 541 -38.19 28.03 -0.47
CA GLY A 541 -38.83 28.01 0.85
C GLY A 541 -38.89 26.63 1.52
N ARG A 542 -38.23 25.61 0.96
CA ARG A 542 -38.11 24.26 1.52
C ARG A 542 -36.67 23.98 1.95
N VAL A 543 -36.51 23.19 3.00
CA VAL A 543 -35.19 22.74 3.45
C VAL A 543 -34.77 21.53 2.62
N HIS A 544 -33.59 21.63 2.01
CA HIS A 544 -32.90 20.58 1.27
C HIS A 544 -31.56 20.29 1.93
N TYR A 545 -30.96 19.14 1.61
CA TYR A 545 -29.66 18.75 2.15
C TYR A 545 -28.68 18.44 1.04
N ARG A 546 -27.45 18.92 1.20
CA ARG A 546 -26.33 18.57 0.32
C ARG A 546 -25.85 17.14 0.61
N PRO A 547 -25.24 16.46 -0.36
CA PRO A 547 -24.65 15.15 -0.13
C PRO A 547 -23.57 15.15 0.96
N ALA A 548 -23.37 14.00 1.60
CA ALA A 548 -22.48 13.80 2.74
C ALA A 548 -21.04 14.28 2.49
N TRP A 549 -20.48 13.97 1.33
CA TRP A 549 -19.09 14.34 0.99
C TRP A 549 -18.85 15.86 0.88
N LEU A 550 -19.91 16.68 0.89
CA LEU A 550 -19.81 18.15 0.95
C LEU A 550 -19.77 18.70 2.38
N LEU A 551 -19.73 17.85 3.41
CA LEU A 551 -19.64 18.28 4.80
C LEU A 551 -18.29 19.01 5.02
N PRO A 552 -18.28 20.30 5.37
CA PRO A 552 -17.04 21.05 5.48
C PRO A 552 -16.16 20.57 6.64
N ASP A 553 -16.78 20.34 7.80
CA ASP A 553 -16.11 19.87 9.01
C ASP A 553 -16.50 18.41 9.32
N GLY A 554 -15.52 17.51 9.19
CA GLY A 554 -15.70 16.08 9.47
C GLY A 554 -15.96 15.78 10.94
N SER A 555 -15.66 16.70 11.87
CA SER A 555 -15.99 16.54 13.29
C SER A 555 -17.51 16.46 13.53
N LEU A 556 -18.30 17.05 12.62
CA LEU A 556 -19.75 17.08 12.68
C LEU A 556 -20.40 15.85 12.04
N GLU A 557 -19.62 14.83 11.64
CA GLU A 557 -20.12 13.61 10.98
C GLU A 557 -21.30 12.97 11.73
N ARG A 558 -21.30 13.03 13.07
CA ARG A 558 -22.34 12.43 13.92
C ARG A 558 -23.42 13.41 14.38
N ALA A 559 -23.46 14.65 13.88
CA ALA A 559 -24.43 15.66 14.33
C ALA A 559 -25.90 15.23 14.15
N GLY A 560 -26.19 14.38 13.15
CA GLY A 560 -27.52 13.81 12.91
C GLY A 560 -27.91 12.61 13.79
N ARG A 561 -27.16 12.30 14.86
CA ARG A 561 -27.36 11.15 15.75
C ARG A 561 -27.82 11.59 17.15
N ASP A 562 -28.76 10.84 17.72
CA ASP A 562 -29.15 10.87 19.15
C ASP A 562 -29.66 12.23 19.73
N GLN A 563 -30.03 13.21 18.88
CA GLN A 563 -30.72 14.42 19.33
C GLN A 563 -32.22 14.16 19.50
N ARG A 564 -32.72 14.16 20.74
CA ARG A 564 -34.16 14.35 21.01
C ARG A 564 -34.51 15.81 20.73
N HIS A 565 -34.99 16.13 19.54
CA HIS A 565 -35.67 17.40 19.33
C HIS A 565 -37.09 17.32 19.90
N SER A 566 -37.29 17.91 21.07
CA SER A 566 -38.59 18.48 21.43
C SER A 566 -38.90 19.64 20.47
N ASP A 567 -40.00 19.50 19.75
CA ASP A 567 -40.74 20.52 18.98
C ASP A 567 -40.02 21.26 17.83
N GLY A 568 -40.49 21.01 16.61
CA GLY A 568 -40.48 21.97 15.49
C GLY A 568 -39.28 21.93 14.53
N HIS A 569 -39.24 20.96 13.60
CA HIS A 569 -38.22 20.86 12.54
C HIS A 569 -38.10 22.08 11.60
N THR A 570 -39.02 23.06 11.64
CA THR A 570 -39.05 24.18 10.71
C THR A 570 -38.34 25.43 11.23
N THR A 571 -38.19 25.61 12.55
CA THR A 571 -37.68 26.86 13.14
C THR A 571 -36.18 26.86 13.44
N HIS A 572 -35.56 25.71 13.69
CA HIS A 572 -34.10 25.63 13.93
C HIS A 572 -33.27 25.63 12.64
N ALA A 573 -33.66 24.88 11.61
CA ALA A 573 -32.97 24.89 10.31
C ALA A 573 -32.95 26.28 9.66
N VAL A 574 -33.98 27.11 9.86
CA VAL A 574 -34.04 28.49 9.36
C VAL A 574 -33.07 29.42 10.11
N LYS A 575 -32.87 29.23 11.42
CA LYS A 575 -31.89 30.00 12.22
C LYS A 575 -30.44 29.67 11.83
N THR A 576 -30.10 28.40 11.68
CA THR A 576 -28.72 27.96 11.35
C THR A 576 -28.32 28.36 9.92
N VAL A 577 -29.27 28.37 8.97
CA VAL A 577 -29.03 28.85 7.60
C VAL A 577 -28.85 30.37 7.55
N GLN A 578 -29.54 31.15 8.39
CA GLN A 578 -29.33 32.61 8.48
C GLN A 578 -27.96 32.97 9.09
N GLU A 579 -27.49 32.25 10.12
CA GLU A 579 -26.17 32.50 10.72
C GLU A 579 -25.01 32.13 9.80
N ASN A 580 -25.13 31.03 9.03
CA ASN A 580 -24.08 30.60 8.09
C ASN A 580 -23.97 31.49 6.83
N ASN A 581 -25.05 32.16 6.42
CA ASN A 581 -25.00 33.12 5.31
C ASN A 581 -24.27 34.43 5.68
N ILE A 582 -24.30 34.84 6.95
CA ILE A 582 -23.60 36.06 7.44
C ILE A 582 -22.07 35.86 7.42
N ILE A 583 -21.58 34.63 7.59
CA ILE A 583 -20.14 34.32 7.60
C ILE A 583 -19.58 34.20 6.17
N HIS A 584 -20.40 33.82 5.19
CA HIS A 584 -19.96 33.62 3.80
C HIS A 584 -19.87 34.91 2.96
N GLU A 585 -20.58 35.99 3.30
CA GLU A 585 -20.46 37.26 2.57
C GLU A 585 -19.08 37.93 2.66
N HIS A 586 -18.25 37.55 3.64
CA HIS A 586 -16.89 38.10 3.79
C HIS A 586 -15.77 37.32 3.08
N LYS A 587 -16.07 36.24 2.36
CA LYS A 587 -15.07 35.52 1.53
C LYS A 587 -15.67 35.04 0.22
N THR A 588 -15.85 35.94 -0.74
CA THR A 588 -16.03 35.57 -2.14
C THR A 588 -14.85 36.09 -2.97
N ILE A 589 -13.90 35.21 -3.27
CA ILE A 589 -12.97 35.38 -4.39
C ILE A 589 -13.66 34.79 -5.61
N GLN A 590 -13.78 35.61 -6.66
CA GLN A 590 -14.39 35.26 -7.94
C GLN A 590 -13.68 34.07 -8.60
N VAL A 591 -14.46 33.05 -8.98
CA VAL A 591 -14.07 32.11 -10.04
C VAL A 591 -15.11 32.23 -11.14
N ASN A 592 -14.73 32.93 -12.21
CA ASN A 592 -15.51 33.07 -13.44
C ASN A 592 -15.65 31.70 -14.12
N LYS A 593 -16.91 31.29 -14.34
CA LYS A 593 -17.26 30.25 -15.32
C LYS A 593 -17.13 30.85 -16.71
N THR A 594 -16.15 30.43 -17.48
CA THR A 594 -16.15 30.57 -18.94
C THR A 594 -16.42 29.21 -19.57
N THR A 595 -17.61 29.09 -20.15
CA THR A 595 -18.00 28.10 -21.14
C THR A 595 -17.22 28.33 -22.44
N ARG A 596 -16.71 27.26 -23.06
CA ARG A 596 -16.35 27.23 -24.49
C ARG A 596 -16.75 25.90 -25.14
N PRO A 597 -17.02 25.90 -26.46
CA PRO A 597 -17.90 24.97 -27.14
C PRO A 597 -17.16 23.77 -27.74
N ALA A 598 -17.95 22.78 -28.16
CA ALA A 598 -17.51 21.60 -28.89
C ALA A 598 -16.90 21.98 -30.25
N GLU A 599 -15.66 21.56 -30.49
CA GLU A 599 -15.08 21.41 -31.83
C GLU A 599 -14.36 20.06 -31.91
N GLN A 600 -14.68 19.33 -32.98
CA GLN A 600 -14.02 18.12 -33.43
C GLN A 600 -12.59 18.44 -33.86
N ASN A 601 -11.62 17.62 -33.45
CA ASN A 601 -10.38 17.40 -34.19
C ASN A 601 -9.82 16.02 -33.86
N GLU A 602 -9.68 15.19 -34.90
CA GLU A 602 -8.82 14.01 -34.95
C GLU A 602 -7.36 14.42 -34.69
N CYS A 603 -6.65 13.73 -33.78
CA CYS A 603 -5.33 13.11 -34.03
C CYS A 603 -4.67 12.56 -32.75
N HIS A 604 -4.06 11.38 -32.92
CA HIS A 604 -2.98 10.76 -32.15
C HIS A 604 -3.20 10.26 -30.72
N MET A 605 -3.46 8.95 -30.67
CA MET A 605 -3.17 8.05 -29.55
C MET A 605 -1.67 8.00 -29.27
N ASP A 606 -1.27 8.42 -28.07
CA ASP A 606 -0.09 7.93 -27.37
C ASP A 606 -0.22 8.37 -25.92
N GLN A 607 -0.84 7.53 -25.07
CA GLN A 607 -0.71 7.52 -23.61
C GLN A 607 -1.78 6.59 -23.03
N LEU A 608 -1.35 5.41 -22.56
CA LEU A 608 -1.91 4.68 -21.41
C LEU A 608 -1.05 3.42 -21.18
N ASN A 609 0.17 3.63 -20.67
CA ASN A 609 1.03 2.58 -20.14
C ASN A 609 1.59 3.07 -18.79
N SER A 610 0.95 2.70 -17.68
CA SER A 610 1.58 2.36 -16.38
C SER A 610 0.59 2.51 -15.22
N VAL A 611 0.16 1.37 -14.66
CA VAL A 611 -0.10 1.22 -13.22
C VAL A 611 0.57 -0.08 -12.77
#